data_AF-A0A2A5FKM2-F1
#
_entry.id   AF-A0A2A5FKM2-F1
#
_cell.length_a   1.000
_cell.length_b   1.000
_cell.length_c   1.000
_cell.angle_alpha   90.00
_cell.angle_beta   90.00
_cell.angle_gamma   90.00
#
_symmetry.space_group_name_H-M   'P 1'
#
loop_
_entity.id
_entity.type
_entity.pdbx_description
1 polymer ?
#
loop_
_entity_poly.entity_id
_entity_poly.type
_entity_poly.pdbx_seq_one_letter_code
_entity_poly.pdbx_strand_id
1 'polypeptide(L)'
;MTDKANIREHSRSNASEAFELASNKNESALSYLYMIGNCSRVVDDLIDKDRPVSNEQVMDMCFSLLVEIPFNDFFNQFKQTLLPFHVAFIQAYRDANALETGTTMEKEFAKHLSDTINEIVHTVCWLTGGFGILKNSSLKIRKLLMNKEES
;
A
#
# COMPACT_ATOMS: atom_id res chain seq x y z
N MET A 1 -15.03 16.65 15.72
CA MET A 1 -14.67 15.23 15.90
C MET A 1 -15.22 14.46 14.70
N THR A 2 -14.47 14.42 13.61
CA THR A 2 -14.82 13.55 12.47
C THR A 2 -14.60 12.12 12.92
N ASP A 3 -15.62 11.28 12.79
CA ASP A 3 -15.59 9.89 13.26
C ASP A 3 -14.43 9.12 12.57
N LYS A 4 -13.57 8.46 13.37
CA LYS A 4 -12.43 7.65 12.87
C LYS A 4 -12.87 6.57 11.88
N ALA A 5 -14.12 6.12 11.95
CA ALA A 5 -14.69 5.20 10.96
C ALA A 5 -14.81 5.84 9.57
N ASN A 6 -15.26 7.09 9.51
CA ASN A 6 -15.52 7.84 8.29
C ASN A 6 -14.21 8.23 7.58
N ILE A 7 -13.16 8.57 8.35
CA ILE A 7 -11.81 8.82 7.82
C ILE A 7 -11.25 7.56 7.13
N ARG A 8 -11.39 6.38 7.76
CA ARG A 8 -10.88 5.12 7.21
C ARG A 8 -11.64 4.67 5.96
N GLU A 9 -12.96 4.85 5.94
CA GLU A 9 -13.77 4.57 4.75
C GLU A 9 -13.35 5.47 3.57
N HIS A 10 -13.11 6.76 3.84
CA HIS A 10 -12.59 7.68 2.85
C HIS A 10 -11.19 7.30 2.34
N SER A 11 -10.26 6.95 3.24
CA SER A 11 -8.93 6.46 2.83
C SER A 11 -9.00 5.18 1.98
N ARG A 12 -9.94 4.25 2.29
CA ARG A 12 -10.17 3.06 1.45
C ARG A 12 -10.70 3.43 0.06
N SER A 13 -11.63 4.38 -0.01
CA SER A 13 -12.16 4.89 -1.27
C SER A 13 -11.07 5.54 -2.12
N ASN A 14 -10.17 6.35 -1.53
CA ASN A 14 -9.11 6.99 -2.29
C ASN A 14 -8.06 5.98 -2.77
N ALA A 15 -7.71 5.00 -1.94
CA ALA A 15 -6.83 3.90 -2.35
C ALA A 15 -7.43 3.09 -3.51
N SER A 16 -8.74 2.80 -3.47
CA SER A 16 -9.49 2.17 -4.57
C SER A 16 -9.31 2.95 -5.88
N GLU A 17 -9.56 4.26 -5.85
CA GLU A 17 -9.42 5.12 -7.03
C GLU A 17 -7.97 5.15 -7.54
N ALA A 18 -6.98 5.18 -6.64
CA ALA A 18 -5.58 5.13 -7.01
C ALA A 18 -5.21 3.80 -7.69
N PHE A 19 -5.73 2.68 -7.18
CA PHE A 19 -5.50 1.36 -7.74
C PHE A 19 -6.16 1.19 -9.10
N GLU A 20 -7.40 1.67 -9.26
CA GLU A 20 -8.09 1.68 -10.55
C GLU A 20 -7.31 2.48 -11.60
N LEU A 21 -6.86 3.69 -11.24
CA LEU A 21 -6.05 4.54 -12.11
C LEU A 21 -4.72 3.88 -12.48
N ALA A 22 -4.03 3.27 -11.51
CA ALA A 22 -2.75 2.61 -11.73
C ALA A 22 -2.89 1.29 -12.51
N SER A 23 -3.99 0.57 -12.36
CA SER A 23 -4.19 -0.69 -13.07
C SER A 23 -4.40 -0.49 -14.57
N ASN A 24 -4.82 0.70 -15.02
CA ASN A 24 -5.11 0.98 -16.43
C ASN A 24 -6.00 -0.10 -17.07
N LYS A 25 -7.06 -0.53 -16.35
CA LYS A 25 -8.00 -1.60 -16.73
C LYS A 25 -7.38 -3.02 -16.81
N ASN A 26 -6.13 -3.21 -16.36
CA ASN A 26 -5.57 -4.54 -16.19
C ASN A 26 -6.10 -5.16 -14.89
N GLU A 27 -7.00 -6.13 -15.02
CA GLU A 27 -7.67 -6.78 -13.88
C GLU A 27 -6.69 -7.52 -12.97
N SER A 28 -5.71 -8.24 -13.53
CA SER A 28 -4.69 -8.93 -12.74
C SER A 28 -3.83 -7.94 -11.93
N ALA A 29 -3.50 -6.78 -12.50
CA ALA A 29 -2.78 -5.72 -11.80
C ALA A 29 -3.63 -5.08 -10.69
N LEU A 30 -4.91 -4.85 -10.97
CA LEU A 30 -5.85 -4.31 -9.99
C LEU A 30 -6.01 -5.27 -8.80
N SER A 31 -6.24 -6.55 -9.08
CA SER A 31 -6.30 -7.62 -8.08
C SER A 31 -5.03 -7.67 -7.23
N TYR A 32 -3.86 -7.59 -7.88
CA TYR A 32 -2.57 -7.54 -7.19
C TYR A 32 -2.44 -6.35 -6.23
N LEU A 33 -2.82 -5.14 -6.66
CA LEU A 33 -2.79 -3.95 -5.80
C LEU A 33 -3.72 -4.08 -4.60
N TYR A 34 -4.91 -4.65 -4.77
CA TYR A 34 -5.81 -4.93 -3.66
C TYR A 34 -5.26 -5.95 -2.67
N MET A 35 -4.65 -7.04 -3.15
CA MET A 35 -4.03 -8.04 -2.27
C MET A 35 -2.91 -7.43 -1.43
N ILE A 36 -1.98 -6.69 -2.05
CA ILE A 36 -0.90 -6.02 -1.33
C ILE A 36 -1.44 -4.95 -0.37
N GLY A 37 -2.39 -4.13 -0.81
CA GLY A 37 -3.01 -3.11 0.02
C GLY A 37 -3.73 -3.69 1.25
N ASN A 38 -4.42 -4.82 1.09
CA ASN A 38 -5.06 -5.52 2.20
C ASN A 38 -4.04 -6.13 3.16
N CYS A 39 -3.00 -6.79 2.63
CA CYS A 39 -1.94 -7.34 3.47
C CYS A 39 -1.25 -6.24 4.29
N SER A 40 -0.93 -5.10 3.66
CA SER A 40 -0.33 -3.95 4.34
C SER A 40 -1.19 -3.45 5.50
N ARG A 41 -2.51 -3.30 5.29
CA ARG A 41 -3.44 -2.88 6.36
C ARG A 41 -3.54 -3.86 7.52
N VAL A 42 -3.48 -5.17 7.24
CA VAL A 42 -3.51 -6.19 8.30
C VAL A 42 -2.20 -6.15 9.11
N VAL A 43 -1.05 -5.98 8.44
CA VAL A 43 0.24 -5.77 9.11
C VAL A 43 0.21 -4.52 9.99
N ASP A 44 -0.36 -3.43 9.49
CA ASP A 44 -0.53 -2.16 10.20
C ASP A 44 -1.38 -2.32 11.47
N ASP A 45 -2.60 -2.85 11.33
CA ASP A 45 -3.49 -3.11 12.48
C ASP A 45 -2.83 -4.06 13.51
N LEU A 46 -2.00 -5.03 13.08
CA LEU A 46 -1.28 -5.95 13.97
C LEU A 46 -0.15 -5.29 14.77
N ILE A 47 0.57 -4.34 14.17
CA ILE A 47 1.74 -3.71 14.77
C ILE A 47 1.33 -2.55 15.68
N ASP A 48 0.46 -1.67 15.18
CA ASP A 48 -0.02 -0.50 15.92
C ASP A 48 -0.98 -0.90 17.04
N LYS A 49 -1.63 -2.07 16.90
CA LYS A 49 -2.63 -2.60 17.84
C LYS A 49 -3.82 -1.65 18.07
N ASP A 50 -4.04 -0.74 17.13
CA ASP A 50 -5.14 0.21 17.15
C ASP A 50 -6.50 -0.48 16.98
N ARG A 51 -6.52 -1.68 16.38
CA ARG A 51 -7.73 -2.46 16.14
C ARG A 51 -7.47 -3.96 16.33
N PRO A 52 -8.48 -4.71 16.82
CA PRO A 52 -8.38 -6.16 16.89
C PRO A 52 -8.34 -6.74 15.48
N VAL A 53 -7.34 -7.56 15.20
CA VAL A 53 -7.25 -8.39 13.99
C VAL A 53 -7.66 -9.81 14.35
N SER A 54 -8.62 -10.37 13.61
CA SER A 54 -9.08 -11.74 13.83
C SER A 54 -8.10 -12.77 13.27
N ASN A 55 -8.14 -14.00 13.80
CA ASN A 55 -7.35 -15.10 13.24
C ASN A 55 -7.69 -15.36 11.76
N GLU A 56 -8.95 -15.14 11.36
CA GLU A 56 -9.39 -15.28 9.97
C GLU A 56 -8.69 -14.25 9.07
N GLN A 57 -8.63 -12.98 9.48
CA GLN A 57 -7.91 -11.95 8.73
C GLN A 57 -6.41 -12.25 8.59
N VAL A 58 -5.80 -12.84 9.63
CA VAL A 58 -4.40 -13.29 9.56
C VAL A 58 -4.25 -14.43 8.57
N MET A 59 -5.15 -15.42 8.62
CA MET A 59 -5.12 -16.56 7.68
C MET A 59 -5.35 -16.12 6.23
N ASP A 60 -6.27 -15.19 5.99
CA ASP A 60 -6.52 -14.61 4.66
C ASP A 60 -5.28 -13.87 4.14
N MET A 61 -4.66 -13.03 4.98
CA MET A 61 -3.40 -12.37 4.63
C MET A 61 -2.31 -13.39 4.29
N CYS A 62 -2.16 -14.45 5.10
CA CYS A 62 -1.20 -15.51 4.81
C CYS A 62 -1.50 -16.22 3.47
N PHE A 63 -2.78 -16.50 3.19
CA PHE A 63 -3.19 -17.11 1.92
C PHE A 63 -2.91 -16.19 0.72
N SER A 64 -3.21 -14.90 0.83
CA SER A 64 -2.88 -13.93 -0.21
C SER A 64 -1.37 -13.85 -0.48
N LEU A 65 -0.53 -13.82 0.56
CA LEU A 65 0.92 -13.73 0.43
C LEU A 65 1.55 -15.02 -0.12
N LEU A 66 1.10 -16.19 0.36
CA LEU A 66 1.72 -17.48 0.04
C LEU A 66 1.14 -18.15 -1.21
N VAL A 67 -0.08 -17.79 -1.60
CA VAL A 67 -0.81 -18.45 -2.69
C VAL A 67 -1.29 -17.43 -3.72
N GLU A 68 -2.17 -16.50 -3.37
CA GLU A 68 -2.85 -15.70 -4.40
C GLU A 68 -1.92 -14.76 -5.17
N ILE A 69 -1.01 -14.06 -4.48
CA ILE A 69 -0.02 -13.20 -5.12
C ILE A 69 0.93 -14.02 -6.01
N PRO A 70 1.52 -15.15 -5.55
CA PRO A 70 2.29 -16.05 -6.41
C PRO A 70 1.52 -16.63 -7.60
N PHE A 71 0.20 -16.74 -7.54
CA PHE A 71 -0.65 -17.21 -8.64
C PHE A 71 -1.13 -16.08 -9.57
N ASN A 72 -0.98 -14.82 -9.18
CA ASN A 72 -1.44 -13.69 -9.97
C ASN A 72 -0.57 -13.49 -11.24
N ASP A 73 -1.21 -13.46 -12.40
CA ASP A 73 -0.52 -13.36 -13.70
C ASP A 73 0.34 -12.10 -13.82
N PHE A 74 -0.17 -10.96 -13.37
CA PHE A 74 0.56 -9.68 -13.41
C PHE A 74 1.79 -9.72 -12.51
N PHE A 75 1.64 -10.24 -11.29
CA PHE A 75 2.78 -10.43 -10.39
C PHE A 75 3.80 -11.39 -11.01
N ASN A 76 3.38 -12.54 -11.55
CA ASN A 76 4.30 -13.49 -12.17
C ASN A 76 5.07 -12.89 -13.34
N GLN A 77 4.41 -12.08 -14.16
CA GLN A 77 5.03 -11.38 -15.28
C GLN A 77 6.07 -10.35 -14.83
N PHE A 78 5.81 -9.62 -13.73
CA PHE A 78 6.62 -8.47 -13.31
C PHE A 78 7.33 -8.62 -11.96
N LYS A 79 7.37 -9.84 -11.38
CA LYS A 79 7.90 -10.10 -10.03
C LYS A 79 9.32 -9.59 -9.80
N GLN A 80 10.18 -9.64 -10.82
CA GLN A 80 11.56 -9.14 -10.72
C GLN A 80 11.60 -7.61 -10.50
N THR A 81 10.59 -6.90 -10.99
CA THR A 81 10.42 -5.45 -10.79
C THR A 81 9.67 -5.15 -9.48
N LEU A 82 8.71 -5.99 -9.10
CA LEU A 82 7.81 -5.74 -7.97
C LEU A 82 8.38 -6.18 -6.61
N LEU A 83 9.08 -7.32 -6.53
CA LEU A 83 9.65 -7.84 -5.28
C LEU A 83 10.61 -6.87 -4.55
N PRO A 84 11.45 -6.08 -5.25
CA PRO A 84 12.27 -5.07 -4.58
C PRO A 84 11.44 -4.08 -3.75
N PHE A 85 10.22 -3.73 -4.18
CA PHE A 85 9.33 -2.86 -3.40
C PHE A 85 8.79 -3.55 -2.15
N HIS A 86 8.53 -4.86 -2.21
CA HIS A 86 8.11 -5.63 -1.03
C HIS A 86 9.23 -5.63 0.03
N VAL A 87 10.47 -5.87 -0.40
CA VAL A 87 11.65 -5.83 0.47
C VAL A 87 11.82 -4.43 1.07
N ALA A 88 11.78 -3.39 0.23
CA ALA A 88 11.93 -2.01 0.66
C ALA A 88 10.87 -1.60 1.68
N PHE A 89 9.60 -1.95 1.44
CA PHE A 89 8.51 -1.67 2.37
C PHE A 89 8.71 -2.33 3.73
N ILE A 90 9.03 -3.63 3.78
CA ILE A 90 9.19 -4.34 5.06
C ILE A 90 10.28 -3.69 5.91
N GLN A 91 11.38 -3.27 5.28
CA GLN A 91 12.48 -2.60 5.98
C GLN A 91 12.08 -1.19 6.40
N ALA A 92 11.48 -0.41 5.49
CA ALA A 92 11.01 0.95 5.79
C ALA A 92 9.99 0.96 6.94
N TYR A 93 9.10 -0.02 7.01
CA TYR A 93 8.12 -0.13 8.08
C TYR A 93 8.79 -0.44 9.44
N ARG A 94 9.79 -1.33 9.46
CA ARG A 94 10.58 -1.61 10.67
C ARG A 94 11.35 -0.39 11.15
N ASP A 95 11.97 0.33 10.22
CA ASP A 95 12.74 1.53 10.51
C ASP A 95 11.81 2.65 10.99
N ALA A 96 10.65 2.83 10.37
CA ALA A 96 9.62 3.78 10.81
C ALA A 96 9.27 3.57 12.28
N ASN A 97 8.91 2.35 12.68
CA ASN A 97 8.56 2.01 14.06
C ASN A 97 9.68 2.29 15.07
N ALA A 98 10.95 2.11 14.67
CA ALA A 98 12.08 2.46 15.53
C ALA A 98 12.20 3.98 15.72
N LEU A 99 11.94 4.75 14.65
CA LEU A 99 12.03 6.22 14.64
C LEU A 99 10.86 6.94 15.32
N GLU A 100 9.71 6.28 15.52
CA GLU A 100 8.53 6.89 16.15
C GLU A 100 8.78 7.36 17.59
N THR A 101 9.77 6.80 18.28
CA THR A 101 10.14 7.21 19.65
C THR A 101 11.19 8.32 19.69
N GLY A 102 11.67 8.77 18.53
CA GLY A 102 12.76 9.73 18.37
C GLY A 102 12.35 11.20 18.43
N THR A 103 13.22 12.04 17.87
CA THR A 103 13.05 13.48 17.67
C THR A 103 11.86 13.81 16.76
N THR A 104 11.46 15.09 16.72
CA THR A 104 10.40 15.57 15.82
C THR A 104 10.70 15.23 14.35
N MET A 105 11.94 15.42 13.91
CA MET A 105 12.35 15.11 12.54
C MET A 105 12.28 13.60 12.25
N GLU A 106 12.69 12.75 13.19
CA GLU A 106 12.61 11.30 13.05
C GLU A 106 11.16 10.81 12.97
N LYS A 107 10.26 11.39 13.76
CA LYS A 107 8.81 11.10 13.70
C LYS A 107 8.19 11.51 12.37
N GLU A 108 8.55 12.68 11.84
CA GLU A 108 8.09 13.11 10.52
C GLU A 108 8.60 12.18 9.42
N PHE A 109 9.86 11.73 9.52
CA PHE A 109 10.43 10.78 8.58
C PHE A 109 9.83 9.37 8.70
N ALA A 110 9.50 8.92 9.91
CA ALA A 110 8.83 7.65 10.18
C ALA A 110 7.51 7.55 9.40
N LYS A 111 6.68 8.60 9.42
CA LYS A 111 5.44 8.68 8.65
C LYS A 111 5.67 8.55 7.14
N HIS A 112 6.76 9.12 6.64
CA HIS A 112 7.10 8.98 5.23
C HIS A 112 7.56 7.57 4.87
N LEU A 113 8.35 6.94 5.75
CA LEU A 113 8.86 5.58 5.57
C LEU A 113 7.74 4.54 5.61
N SER A 114 6.77 4.66 6.52
CA SER A 114 5.63 3.73 6.60
C SER A 114 4.81 3.71 5.31
N ASP A 115 4.75 4.84 4.59
CA ASP A 115 4.05 4.98 3.31
C ASP A 115 4.83 4.43 2.09
N THR A 116 6.05 3.91 2.27
CA THR A 116 6.92 3.45 1.15
C THR A 116 6.24 2.42 0.24
N ILE A 117 5.32 1.59 0.75
CA ILE A 117 4.58 0.63 -0.07
C ILE A 117 3.78 1.29 -1.19
N ASN A 118 3.35 2.54 -1.00
CA ASN A 118 2.56 3.29 -1.98
C ASN A 118 3.32 3.52 -3.30
N GLU A 119 4.66 3.50 -3.29
CA GLU A 119 5.45 3.62 -4.52
C GLU A 119 5.21 2.46 -5.50
N ILE A 120 4.77 1.31 -5.00
CA ILE A 120 4.43 0.17 -5.87
C ILE A 120 3.28 0.51 -6.82
N VAL A 121 2.38 1.42 -6.42
CA VAL A 121 1.23 1.85 -7.22
C VAL A 121 1.70 2.62 -8.46
N HIS A 122 2.74 3.46 -8.34
CA HIS A 122 3.37 4.12 -9.48
C HIS A 122 4.06 3.13 -10.41
N THR A 123 4.75 2.14 -9.85
CA THR A 123 5.37 1.07 -10.65
C THR A 123 4.32 0.28 -11.41
N VAL A 124 3.21 -0.09 -10.78
CA VAL A 124 2.10 -0.75 -11.48
C VAL A 124 1.54 0.13 -12.60
N CYS A 125 1.31 1.42 -12.35
CA CYS A 125 0.87 2.39 -13.36
C CYS A 125 1.80 2.43 -14.60
N TRP A 126 3.11 2.38 -14.36
CA TRP A 126 4.09 2.31 -15.44
C TRP A 126 4.05 0.97 -16.19
N LEU A 127 3.95 -0.15 -15.47
CA LEU A 127 3.94 -1.49 -16.07
C LEU A 127 2.67 -1.77 -16.90
N THR A 128 1.53 -1.20 -16.50
CA THR A 128 0.23 -1.39 -17.18
C THR A 128 -0.03 -0.37 -18.30
N GLY A 129 0.54 0.83 -18.19
CA GLY A 129 0.22 1.96 -19.09
C GLY A 129 1.42 2.66 -19.74
N GLY A 130 2.63 2.28 -19.38
CA GLY A 130 3.86 2.93 -19.84
C GLY A 130 4.12 4.30 -19.22
N PHE A 131 5.26 4.90 -19.58
CA PHE A 131 5.74 6.14 -18.95
C PHE A 131 4.80 7.33 -19.19
N GLY A 132 4.12 7.40 -20.34
CA GLY A 132 3.18 8.48 -20.64
C GLY A 132 2.00 8.53 -19.65
N ILE A 133 1.42 7.36 -19.32
CA ILE A 133 0.33 7.26 -18.35
C ILE A 133 0.83 7.58 -16.94
N LEU A 134 2.00 7.02 -16.54
CA LEU A 134 2.61 7.32 -15.25
C LEU A 134 2.84 8.84 -15.08
N LYS A 135 3.44 9.48 -16.08
CA LYS A 135 3.76 10.92 -16.03
C LYS A 135 2.52 11.77 -15.75
N ASN A 136 1.39 11.43 -16.39
CA ASN A 136 0.14 12.18 -16.25
C ASN A 136 -0.65 11.82 -14.99
N SER A 137 -0.43 10.64 -14.42
CA SER A 137 -1.22 10.12 -13.29
C SER A 137 -0.50 10.20 -11.95
N SER A 138 0.83 10.30 -11.94
CA SER A 138 1.66 10.14 -10.73
C SER A 138 1.27 11.07 -9.58
N LEU A 139 1.06 12.36 -9.86
CA LEU A 139 0.66 13.33 -8.84
C LEU A 139 -0.74 13.04 -8.30
N LYS A 140 -1.67 12.63 -9.17
CA LYS A 140 -3.04 12.27 -8.74
C LYS A 140 -3.00 11.04 -7.84
N ILE A 141 -2.26 10.00 -8.22
CA ILE A 141 -2.05 8.80 -7.41
C ILE A 141 -1.50 9.18 -6.03
N ARG A 142 -0.48 10.03 -5.95
CA ARG A 142 0.07 10.49 -4.65
C ARG A 142 -0.99 11.18 -3.80
N LYS A 143 -1.74 12.12 -4.38
CA LYS A 143 -2.79 12.85 -3.65
C LYS A 143 -3.90 11.94 -3.12
N LEU A 144 -4.21 10.86 -3.84
CA LEU A 144 -5.18 9.87 -3.40
C LEU A 144 -4.64 9.00 -2.25
N LEU A 145 -3.36 8.63 -2.30
CA LEU A 145 -2.73 7.76 -1.30
C LEU A 145 -2.25 8.52 -0.04
N MET A 146 -2.13 9.84 -0.11
CA MET A 146 -1.84 10.66 1.06
C MET A 146 -3.02 10.59 2.04
N ASN A 147 -2.77 10.03 3.22
CA ASN A 147 -3.72 10.11 4.33
C ASN A 147 -3.90 11.57 4.73
N LYS A 148 -5.15 12.08 4.67
CA LYS A 148 -5.53 13.36 5.27
C LYS A 148 -5.59 13.22 6.79
N GLU A 149 -4.44 13.08 7.43
CA GLU A 149 -4.31 13.50 8.81
C GLU A 149 -3.73 14.91 8.77
N GLU A 150 -4.62 15.90 8.61
CA GLU A 150 -4.30 17.28 8.97
C GLU A 150 -3.89 17.26 10.44
N SER A 151 -2.58 17.47 10.66
CA SER A 151 -1.94 17.78 11.94
C SER A 151 -2.60 18.95 12.66
#